data_AF-A0A8B6HH54-F1
#
_entry.id   AF-A0A8B6HH54-F1
#
_cell.length_a   1.000
_cell.length_b   1.000
_cell.length_c   1.000
_cell.angle_alpha   90.00
_cell.angle_beta   90.00
_cell.angle_gamma   90.00
#
_symmetry.space_group_name_H-M   'P 1'
#
loop_
_entity.id
_entity.type
_entity.pdbx_description
1 polymer ?
#
loop_
_entity_poly.entity_id
_entity_poly.type
_entity_poly.pdbx_seq_one_letter_code
_entity_poly.pdbx_strand_id
1 'polypeptide(L)'
;MFTNFNLQLNNEIFDAIGLFLKGIKAKEAENLIKLLRKDSHKINAYILCGKLRSAYLMAVKAERVEDVQRIAGAAQRMGQTAVKNICNKWLEQKKNT
;
A
#
# COMPACT_ATOMS: atom_id res chain seq x y z
N MET A 1 18.22 -6.00 20.37
CA MET A 1 18.49 -6.94 19.25
C MET A 1 17.24 -7.59 18.66
N PHE A 2 16.12 -7.72 19.40
CA PHE A 2 14.90 -8.41 18.95
C PHE A 2 13.96 -7.64 17.99
N THR A 3 14.15 -6.33 17.81
CA THR A 3 13.26 -5.49 16.97
C THR A 3 13.50 -5.67 15.47
N ASN A 4 14.77 -5.82 15.05
CA ASN A 4 15.12 -6.00 13.64
C ASN A 4 14.66 -7.36 13.10
N PHE A 5 14.74 -8.42 13.90
CA PHE A 5 14.30 -9.76 13.47
C PHE A 5 12.78 -9.82 13.24
N ASN A 6 11.99 -9.16 14.10
CA ASN A 6 10.53 -9.05 13.93
C ASN A 6 10.15 -8.21 12.70
N LEU A 7 10.88 -7.13 12.39
CA LEU A 7 10.64 -6.33 11.18
C LEU A 7 10.96 -7.11 9.90
N GLN A 8 12.03 -7.90 9.93
CA GLN A 8 12.49 -8.68 8.79
C GLN A 8 11.55 -9.87 8.49
N LEU A 9 11.10 -10.60 9.52
CA LEU A 9 10.07 -11.64 9.39
C LEU A 9 8.73 -11.09 8.91
N ASN A 10 8.32 -9.90 9.37
CA ASN A 10 7.12 -9.25 8.86
C ASN A 10 7.26 -8.92 7.37
N ASN A 11 8.39 -8.35 6.95
CA ASN A 11 8.63 -8.03 5.54
C ASN A 11 8.65 -9.29 4.66
N GLU A 12 9.28 -10.37 5.09
CA GLU A 12 9.33 -11.63 4.33
C GLU A 12 7.94 -12.29 4.21
N ILE A 13 7.14 -12.26 5.28
CA ILE A 13 5.74 -12.72 5.23
C ILE A 13 4.90 -11.82 4.31
N PHE A 14 5.11 -10.49 4.35
CA PHE A 14 4.44 -9.55 3.45
C PHE A 14 4.83 -9.76 1.98
N ASP A 15 6.09 -10.05 1.71
CA ASP A 15 6.60 -10.32 0.36
C ASP A 15 6.09 -11.67 -0.16
N ALA A 16 6.02 -12.70 0.69
CA ALA A 16 5.44 -14.00 0.34
C ALA A 16 3.92 -13.91 0.09
N ILE A 17 3.18 -13.16 0.91
CA ILE A 17 1.75 -12.86 0.68
C ILE A 17 1.58 -12.02 -0.59
N GLY A 18 2.46 -11.04 -0.84
CA GLY A 18 2.45 -10.24 -2.06
C GLY A 18 2.70 -11.07 -3.33
N LEU A 19 3.63 -12.02 -3.26
CA LEU A 19 3.94 -12.95 -4.34
C LEU A 19 2.78 -13.94 -4.58
N PHE A 20 2.17 -14.44 -3.49
CA PHE A 20 0.99 -15.31 -3.55
C PHE A 20 -0.21 -14.57 -4.18
N LEU A 21 -0.48 -13.32 -3.75
CA LEU A 21 -1.60 -12.53 -4.28
C LEU A 21 -1.44 -12.12 -5.75
N LYS A 22 -0.21 -12.00 -6.27
CA LYS A 22 0.03 -11.73 -7.69
C LYS A 22 -0.48 -12.84 -8.61
N GLY A 23 -0.56 -14.09 -8.14
CA GLY A 23 -1.05 -15.24 -8.91
C GLY A 23 -2.54 -15.54 -8.75
N ILE A 24 -3.23 -14.83 -7.86
CA ILE A 24 -4.63 -15.08 -7.50
C ILE A 24 -5.56 -14.14 -8.28
N LYS A 25 -6.80 -14.57 -8.54
CA LYS A 25 -7.78 -13.71 -9.22
C LYS A 25 -8.02 -12.44 -8.41
N ALA A 26 -8.16 -11.31 -9.10
CA ALA A 26 -8.28 -10.00 -8.47
C ALA A 26 -9.39 -9.91 -7.39
N LYS A 27 -10.47 -10.69 -7.53
CA LYS A 27 -11.58 -10.76 -6.57
C LYS A 27 -11.22 -11.51 -5.29
N GLU A 28 -10.50 -12.62 -5.40
CA GLU A 28 -10.06 -13.42 -4.26
C GLU A 28 -8.99 -12.67 -3.45
N ALA A 29 -8.07 -11.98 -4.13
CA ALA A 29 -7.10 -11.10 -3.49
C ALA A 29 -7.79 -9.98 -2.69
N GLU A 30 -8.88 -9.40 -3.20
CA GLU A 30 -9.66 -8.38 -2.48
C GLU A 30 -10.26 -8.91 -1.19
N ASN A 31 -10.82 -10.12 -1.23
CA ASN A 31 -11.43 -10.75 -0.05
C ASN A 31 -10.37 -11.03 1.03
N LEU A 32 -9.20 -11.53 0.63
CA LEU A 32 -8.10 -11.78 1.56
C LEU A 32 -7.58 -10.49 2.20
N ILE A 33 -7.41 -9.42 1.42
CA ILE A 33 -6.97 -8.12 1.94
C ILE A 33 -7.96 -7.59 2.99
N LYS A 34 -9.27 -7.76 2.77
CA LYS A 34 -10.31 -7.33 3.72
C LYS A 34 -10.24 -8.07 5.07
N LEU A 35 -9.69 -9.29 5.11
CA LEU A 35 -9.52 -10.06 6.36
C LEU A 35 -8.36 -9.55 7.21
N LEU A 36 -7.44 -8.74 6.67
CA LEU A 36 -6.36 -8.15 7.44
C LEU A 36 -6.94 -7.20 8.52
N ARG A 37 -6.33 -7.15 9.70
CA ARG A 37 -6.84 -6.32 10.82
C ARG A 37 -6.31 -4.89 10.81
N LYS A 38 -5.04 -4.71 10.47
CA LYS A 38 -4.38 -3.39 10.50
C LYS A 38 -4.48 -2.71 9.13
N ASP A 39 -4.79 -1.42 9.13
CA ASP A 39 -4.90 -0.65 7.89
C ASP A 39 -3.56 -0.53 7.14
N SER A 40 -2.44 -0.43 7.87
CA SER A 40 -1.10 -0.45 7.26
C SER A 40 -0.84 -1.73 6.47
N HIS A 41 -1.31 -2.87 6.98
CA HIS A 41 -1.17 -4.16 6.30
C HIS A 41 -2.04 -4.23 5.04
N LYS A 42 -3.27 -3.71 5.12
CA LYS A 42 -4.17 -3.60 3.95
C LYS A 42 -3.58 -2.73 2.86
N ILE A 43 -3.08 -1.56 3.23
CA ILE A 43 -2.45 -0.61 2.30
C ILE A 43 -1.25 -1.26 1.61
N ASN A 44 -0.36 -1.90 2.36
CA ASN A 44 0.80 -2.61 1.79
C ASN A 44 0.35 -3.71 0.82
N ALA A 45 -0.65 -4.52 1.18
CA ALA A 45 -1.16 -5.56 0.29
C ALA A 45 -1.78 -4.98 -1.00
N TYR A 46 -2.53 -3.88 -0.91
CA TYR A 46 -3.03 -3.19 -2.10
C TYR A 46 -1.91 -2.65 -2.99
N ILE A 47 -0.81 -2.13 -2.41
CA ILE A 47 0.36 -1.69 -3.16
C ILE A 47 1.00 -2.86 -3.90
N LEU A 48 1.22 -3.99 -3.22
CA LEU A 48 1.83 -5.19 -3.79
C LEU A 48 1.01 -5.78 -4.94
N CYS A 49 -0.33 -5.71 -4.84
CA CYS A 49 -1.25 -6.14 -5.89
C CYS A 49 -1.46 -5.10 -7.01
N GLY A 50 -0.78 -3.95 -6.98
CA GLY A 50 -0.94 -2.87 -7.97
C GLY A 50 -2.28 -2.14 -7.90
N LYS A 51 -3.10 -2.38 -6.86
CA LYS A 51 -4.40 -1.73 -6.62
C LYS A 51 -4.21 -0.37 -5.94
N LEU A 52 -3.43 0.50 -6.57
CA LEU A 52 -2.92 1.73 -5.94
C LEU A 52 -4.02 2.75 -5.61
N ARG A 53 -5.13 2.75 -6.36
CA ARG A 53 -6.29 3.61 -6.04
C ARG A 53 -6.96 3.22 -4.72
N SER A 54 -7.11 1.92 -4.45
CA SER A 54 -7.66 1.43 -3.19
C SER A 54 -6.72 1.75 -2.03
N ALA A 55 -5.41 1.54 -2.23
CA ALA A 55 -4.39 1.93 -1.25
C ALA A 55 -4.47 3.43 -0.92
N TYR A 56 -4.57 4.28 -1.94
CA TYR A 56 -4.67 5.73 -1.80
C TYR A 56 -5.89 6.15 -0.99
N LEU A 57 -7.09 5.66 -1.34
CA LEU A 57 -8.33 6.03 -0.64
C LEU A 57 -8.27 5.68 0.85
N MET A 58 -7.66 4.54 1.20
CA MET A 58 -7.46 4.17 2.60
C MET A 58 -6.46 5.08 3.30
N ALA A 59 -5.30 5.34 2.67
CA ALA A 59 -4.25 6.14 3.26
C ALA A 59 -4.68 7.58 3.54
N VAL A 60 -5.40 8.23 2.60
CA VAL A 60 -5.88 9.60 2.78
C VAL A 60 -7.00 9.69 3.82
N LYS A 61 -7.91 8.70 3.87
CA LYS A 61 -8.97 8.66 4.89
C LYS A 61 -8.41 8.55 6.30
N ALA A 62 -7.30 7.84 6.45
CA ALA A 62 -6.61 7.66 7.72
C ALA A 62 -5.51 8.69 7.97
N GLU A 63 -5.37 9.72 7.12
CA GLU A 63 -4.37 10.79 7.27
C GLU A 63 -2.91 10.30 7.35
N ARG A 64 -2.59 9.22 6.61
CA ARG A 64 -1.30 8.54 6.66
C ARG A 64 -0.33 9.06 5.58
N VAL A 65 0.40 10.13 5.90
CA VAL A 65 1.28 10.83 4.96
C VAL A 65 2.35 9.92 4.34
N GLU A 66 3.06 9.15 5.17
CA GLU A 66 4.13 8.24 4.72
C GLU A 66 3.62 7.19 3.72
N ASP A 67 2.42 6.66 3.96
CA ASP A 67 1.82 5.67 3.06
C ASP A 67 1.42 6.29 1.72
N VAL A 68 0.92 7.55 1.70
CA VAL A 68 0.65 8.26 0.43
C VAL A 68 1.94 8.48 -0.37
N GLN A 69 3.06 8.80 0.29
CA GLN A 69 4.37 8.90 -0.37
C GLN A 69 4.81 7.56 -0.97
N ARG A 70 4.66 6.46 -0.23
CA ARG A 70 4.97 5.11 -0.72
C ARG A 70 4.11 4.74 -1.94
N ILE A 71 2.82 5.08 -1.92
CA ILE A 71 1.90 4.83 -3.03
C ILE A 71 2.30 5.65 -4.26
N ALA A 72 2.68 6.92 -4.09
CA ALA A 72 3.18 7.76 -5.19
C ALA A 72 4.43 7.14 -5.84
N GLY A 73 5.38 6.66 -5.03
CA GLY A 73 6.57 5.95 -5.51
C GLY A 73 6.25 4.65 -6.24
N ALA A 74 5.30 3.86 -5.73
CA ALA A 74 4.82 2.66 -6.41
C ALA A 74 4.13 2.99 -7.75
N ALA A 75 3.29 4.03 -7.77
CA ALA A 75 2.58 4.49 -8.97
C ALA A 75 3.56 4.93 -10.05
N GLN A 76 4.65 5.62 -9.68
CA GLN A 76 5.72 5.96 -10.60
C GLN A 76 6.39 4.71 -11.19
N ARG A 77 6.78 3.74 -10.36
CA ARG A 77 7.44 2.50 -10.84
C ARG A 77 6.53 1.65 -11.73
N MET A 78 5.23 1.67 -11.47
CA MET A 78 4.22 0.90 -12.21
C MET A 78 3.61 1.68 -13.39
N GLY A 79 4.06 2.90 -13.68
CA GLY A 79 3.53 3.73 -14.78
C GLY A 79 2.08 4.23 -14.58
N GLN A 80 1.55 4.20 -13.36
CA GLN A 80 0.19 4.66 -13.04
C GLN A 80 0.14 6.18 -12.79
N THR A 81 0.34 6.98 -13.85
CA THR A 81 0.45 8.44 -13.77
C THR A 81 -0.73 9.12 -13.08
N ALA A 82 -1.97 8.68 -13.33
CA ALA A 82 -3.15 9.24 -12.69
C ALA A 82 -3.13 9.09 -11.16
N VAL A 83 -2.68 7.93 -10.67
CA VAL A 83 -2.56 7.68 -9.22
C VAL A 83 -1.42 8.48 -8.62
N LYS A 84 -0.28 8.60 -9.32
CA LYS A 84 0.83 9.46 -8.88
C LYS A 84 0.37 10.91 -8.71
N ASN A 85 -0.39 11.45 -9.68
CA ASN A 85 -0.85 12.84 -9.65
C ASN A 85 -1.79 13.13 -8.47
N ILE A 86 -2.74 12.24 -8.17
CA ILE A 86 -3.64 12.44 -7.02
C ILE A 86 -2.89 12.33 -5.69
N CYS A 87 -1.88 11.46 -5.58
CA CYS A 87 -1.04 11.38 -4.39
C CYS A 87 -0.26 12.67 -4.18
N ASN A 88 0.40 13.18 -5.23
CA ASN A 88 1.17 14.42 -5.16
C ASN A 88 0.30 15.61 -4.77
N LYS A 89 -0.88 15.75 -5.38
CA LYS A 89 -1.83 16.81 -5.05
C LYS A 89 -2.24 16.80 -3.57
N TRP A 90 -2.53 15.61 -3.04
CA TRP A 90 -2.88 15.48 -1.62
C TRP A 90 -1.68 15.79 -0.70
N LEU A 91 -0.48 15.33 -1.06
CA LEU A 91 0.75 15.60 -0.30
C LEU A 91 1.11 17.09 -0.28
N GLU A 92 0.92 17.80 -1.39
CA GLU A 92 1.10 19.25 -1.48
C GLU A 92 0.13 19.99 -0.55
N GLN A 93 -1.15 19.59 -0.53
CA GLN A 93 -2.13 20.15 0.40
C GLN A 93 -1.72 19.97 1.86
N LYS A 94 -1.17 18.81 2.23
CA LYS A 94 -0.73 18.52 3.60
C LYS A 94 0.52 19.27 4.04
N LYS A 95 1.36 19.74 3.11
CA LYS A 95 2.51 20.61 3.44
C LYS A 95 2.09 22.05 3.75
N ASN A 96 0.92 22.45 3.25
CA ASN A 96 0.39 23.81 3.37
C ASN A 96 -0.64 23.96 4.50
N THR A 97 -0.81 22.91 5.31
CA THR A 97 -1.71 22.87 6.49
C THR A 97 -0.89 22.74 7.75
#